data_AF-A0A940UAZ5-F1
#
_entry.id   AF-A0A940UAZ5-F1
#
_cell.length_a   1.000
_cell.length_b   1.000
_cell.length_c   1.000
_cell.angle_alpha   90.00
_cell.angle_beta   90.00
_cell.angle_gamma   90.00
#
_symmetry.space_group_name_H-M   'P 1'
#
loop_
_entity.id
_entity.type
_entity.pdbx_description
1 polymer ?
#
loop_
_entity_poly.entity_id
_entity_poly.type
_entity_poly.pdbx_seq_one_letter_code
_entity_poly.pdbx_strand_id
1 'polypeptide(L)'
;MPDGLMVFATFMHARAFWLVSNDWLLGNMSKTKTTRYDVAEHLRTPEEMAAYLEACLEEANGDAAFIAKALGDIARAKGMAKVARDAGLSRESLYKALSGERSPGFDTILKVMGALGIKLHAQAYG
;
A
#
# COMPACT_ATOMS: atom_id res chain seq x y z
N MET A 1 45.23 19.36 -52.00
CA MET A 1 43.98 19.05 -51.28
C MET A 1 44.21 17.74 -50.54
N PRO A 2 44.18 17.68 -49.20
CA PRO A 2 44.21 16.41 -48.51
C PRO A 2 42.82 15.76 -48.59
N ASP A 3 42.90 14.51 -49.02
CA ASP A 3 42.00 13.37 -49.07
C ASP A 3 40.97 13.24 -47.92
N GLY A 4 39.70 13.00 -48.32
CA GLY A 4 38.54 12.85 -47.44
C GLY A 4 38.52 11.61 -46.53
N LEU A 5 39.62 10.84 -46.45
CA LEU A 5 39.81 9.78 -45.47
C LEU A 5 40.18 10.32 -44.08
N MET A 6 40.70 11.54 -44.00
CA MET A 6 41.07 12.20 -42.74
C MET A 6 39.87 12.74 -41.93
N VAL A 7 38.67 12.82 -42.52
CA VAL A 7 37.45 13.27 -41.80
C VAL A 7 36.71 12.09 -41.14
N PHE A 8 36.85 10.88 -41.66
CA PHE A 8 36.22 9.68 -41.10
C PHE A 8 36.96 9.10 -39.88
N ALA A 9 38.29 9.26 -39.81
CA ALA A 9 39.09 8.80 -38.67
C ALA A 9 38.81 9.60 -37.38
N THR A 10 38.38 10.85 -37.50
CA THR A 10 38.00 11.72 -36.37
C THR A 10 36.60 11.39 -35.85
N PHE A 11 35.71 10.86 -36.68
CA PHE A 11 34.34 10.51 -36.27
C PHE A 11 34.20 9.08 -35.70
N MET A 12 35.05 8.12 -36.09
CA MET A 12 35.05 6.78 -35.48
C MET A 12 35.65 6.75 -34.07
N HIS A 13 36.62 7.61 -33.76
CA HIS A 13 37.12 7.75 -32.38
C HIS A 13 36.11 8.42 -31.45
N ALA A 14 35.21 9.27 -31.97
CA ALA A 14 34.20 9.94 -31.15
C ALA A 14 33.09 9.00 -30.66
N ARG A 15 32.69 7.96 -31.42
CA ARG A 15 31.66 6.99 -30.98
C ARG A 15 32.17 5.98 -29.96
N ALA A 16 33.43 5.53 -30.08
CA ALA A 16 34.03 4.66 -29.06
C ALA A 16 34.29 5.43 -27.76
N PHE A 17 34.72 6.71 -27.86
CA PHE A 17 34.89 7.58 -26.70
C PHE A 17 33.56 7.91 -26.01
N TRP A 18 32.46 8.08 -26.74
CA TRP A 18 31.13 8.33 -26.15
C TRP A 18 30.56 7.11 -25.40
N LEU A 19 30.79 5.89 -25.91
CA LEU A 19 30.40 4.65 -25.23
C LEU A 19 31.26 4.34 -24.00
N VAL A 20 32.57 4.59 -24.05
CA VAL A 20 33.47 4.41 -22.90
C VAL A 20 33.32 5.53 -21.85
N SER A 21 33.02 6.75 -22.26
CA SER A 21 32.81 7.88 -21.32
C SER A 21 31.48 7.80 -20.58
N ASN A 22 30.46 7.13 -21.13
CA ASN A 22 29.16 6.94 -20.47
C ASN A 22 29.08 5.67 -19.61
N ASP A 23 30.11 4.81 -19.59
CA ASP A 23 30.14 3.62 -18.70
C ASP A 23 30.21 4.02 -17.21
N TRP A 24 30.79 5.20 -16.92
CA TRP A 24 30.77 5.84 -15.61
C TRP A 24 29.37 6.28 -15.14
N LEU A 25 28.37 6.32 -16.03
CA LEU A 25 26.97 6.66 -15.68
C LEU A 25 26.15 5.43 -15.25
N LEU A 26 26.62 4.21 -15.53
CA LEU A 26 25.94 2.96 -15.14
C LEU A 26 26.65 2.23 -13.99
N GLY A 27 27.92 2.53 -13.74
CA GLY A 27 28.77 1.83 -12.76
C GLY A 27 28.42 2.03 -11.27
N ASN A 28 27.49 2.92 -10.93
CA ASN A 28 27.13 3.19 -9.53
C ASN A 28 25.64 3.49 -9.30
N MET A 29 24.72 2.83 -10.01
CA MET A 29 23.33 2.82 -9.56
C MET A 29 23.24 2.00 -8.27
N SER A 30 23.41 2.67 -7.13
CA SER A 30 23.15 2.09 -5.81
C SER A 30 21.75 1.49 -5.85
N LYS A 31 21.62 0.17 -5.71
CA LYS A 31 20.33 -0.50 -5.68
C LYS A 31 19.49 0.12 -4.57
N THR A 32 18.37 0.74 -4.92
CA THR A 32 17.43 1.29 -3.95
C THR A 32 17.00 0.17 -3.00
N LYS A 33 17.28 0.33 -1.71
CA LYS A 33 16.81 -0.61 -0.69
C LYS A 33 15.32 -0.43 -0.52
N THR A 34 14.54 -1.44 -0.89
CA THR A 34 13.09 -1.47 -0.70
C THR A 34 12.75 -2.35 0.49
N THR A 35 11.68 -2.00 1.19
CA THR A 35 11.06 -2.84 2.22
C THR A 35 9.70 -3.31 1.69
N ARG A 36 9.17 -4.41 2.27
CA ARG A 36 7.80 -4.81 1.98
C ARG A 36 6.86 -3.74 2.54
N TYR A 37 5.92 -3.29 1.72
CA TYR A 37 4.88 -2.36 2.13
C TYR A 37 3.89 -3.04 3.08
N ASP A 38 3.65 -2.46 4.25
CA ASP A 38 2.58 -2.85 5.17
C ASP A 38 1.68 -1.64 5.42
N VAL A 39 0.41 -1.75 5.00
CA VAL A 39 -0.60 -0.69 5.15
C VAL A 39 -0.70 -0.23 6.60
N ALA A 40 -0.60 -1.15 7.56
CA ALA A 40 -0.76 -0.84 8.98
C ALA A 40 0.30 0.16 9.49
N GLU A 41 1.48 0.24 8.88
CA GLU A 41 2.54 1.21 9.24
C GLU A 41 2.24 2.65 8.78
N HIS A 42 1.25 2.80 7.90
CA HIS A 42 0.85 4.06 7.28
C HIS A 42 -0.52 4.57 7.76
N LEU A 43 -1.25 3.80 8.58
CA LEU A 43 -2.52 4.21 9.19
C LEU A 43 -2.28 4.81 10.58
N ARG A 44 -1.78 6.05 10.63
CA ARG A 44 -1.28 6.69 11.86
C ARG A 44 -2.30 7.62 12.48
N THR A 45 -3.16 8.23 11.66
CA THR A 45 -4.20 9.15 12.13
C THR A 45 -5.61 8.56 11.98
N PRO A 46 -6.58 9.01 12.79
CA PRO A 46 -7.98 8.63 12.60
C PRO A 46 -8.51 8.95 11.20
N GLU A 47 -8.07 10.07 10.61
CA GLU A 47 -8.46 10.51 9.28
C GLU A 47 -7.92 9.57 8.19
N GLU A 48 -6.67 9.12 8.30
CA GLU A 48 -6.08 8.13 7.39
C GLU A 48 -6.82 6.79 7.45
N MET A 49 -7.21 6.35 8.66
CA MET A 49 -7.97 5.11 8.85
C MET A 49 -9.37 5.20 8.23
N ALA A 50 -10.04 6.34 8.38
CA ALA A 50 -11.36 6.58 7.80
C ALA A 50 -11.30 6.62 6.27
N ALA A 51 -10.36 7.38 5.70
CA ALA A 51 -10.16 7.48 4.26
C ALA A 51 -9.78 6.12 3.64
N TYR A 52 -8.94 5.34 4.33
CA TYR A 52 -8.60 3.99 3.90
C TYR A 52 -9.83 3.06 3.88
N LEU A 53 -10.66 3.07 4.93
CA LEU A 53 -11.86 2.25 4.96
C LEU A 53 -12.88 2.69 3.90
N GLU A 54 -13.03 3.99 3.66
CA GLU A 54 -13.90 4.55 2.63
C GLU A 54 -13.50 4.05 1.24
N ALA A 55 -12.22 4.17 0.88
CA ALA A 55 -11.70 3.64 -0.38
C ALA A 55 -11.93 2.12 -0.49
N CYS A 56 -11.74 1.36 0.60
CA CYS A 56 -12.04 -0.06 0.60
C CYS A 56 -13.54 -0.37 0.42
N LEU A 57 -14.45 0.44 0.97
CA LEU A 57 -15.89 0.29 0.81
C LEU A 57 -16.33 0.55 -0.63
N GLU A 58 -15.73 1.53 -1.30
CA GLU A 58 -15.97 1.83 -2.72
C GLU A 58 -15.52 0.69 -3.63
N GLU A 59 -14.34 0.10 -3.36
CA GLU A 59 -13.80 -0.99 -4.18
C GLU A 59 -14.40 -2.37 -3.86
N ALA A 60 -14.98 -2.55 -2.67
CA ALA A 60 -15.42 -3.86 -2.19
C ALA A 60 -16.43 -4.56 -3.11
N ASN A 61 -17.27 -3.80 -3.85
CA ASN A 61 -18.32 -4.35 -4.71
C ASN A 61 -19.20 -5.43 -4.01
N GLY A 62 -19.47 -5.25 -2.72
CA GLY A 62 -20.24 -6.19 -1.89
C GLY A 62 -19.43 -7.30 -1.21
N ASP A 63 -18.10 -7.33 -1.35
CA ASP A 63 -17.22 -8.27 -0.67
C ASP A 63 -17.00 -7.86 0.80
N ALA A 64 -17.79 -8.47 1.69
CA ALA A 64 -17.67 -8.26 3.14
C ALA A 64 -16.35 -8.79 3.74
N ALA A 65 -15.73 -9.80 3.13
CA ALA A 65 -14.45 -10.33 3.61
C ALA A 65 -13.31 -9.35 3.31
N PHE A 66 -13.37 -8.66 2.17
CA PHE A 66 -12.46 -7.56 1.84
C PHE A 66 -12.56 -6.41 2.85
N ILE A 67 -13.78 -5.97 3.18
CA ILE A 67 -14.02 -4.93 4.20
C ILE A 67 -13.50 -5.39 5.57
N ALA A 68 -13.73 -6.65 5.92
CA ALA A 68 -13.24 -7.22 7.18
C ALA A 68 -11.71 -7.20 7.26
N LYS A 69 -11.02 -7.50 6.15
CA LYS A 69 -9.57 -7.41 6.06
C LYS A 69 -9.07 -5.97 6.24
N ALA A 70 -9.71 -4.99 5.62
CA ALA A 70 -9.36 -3.57 5.79
C ALA A 70 -9.51 -3.10 7.25
N LEU A 71 -10.60 -3.51 7.92
CA LEU A 71 -10.77 -3.29 9.36
C LEU A 71 -9.68 -4.00 10.18
N GLY A 72 -9.22 -5.17 9.74
CA GLY A 72 -8.08 -5.88 10.30
C GLY A 72 -6.79 -5.07 10.19
N ASP A 73 -6.52 -4.45 9.05
CA ASP A 73 -5.34 -3.60 8.83
C ASP A 73 -5.35 -2.38 9.76
N ILE A 74 -6.50 -1.71 9.90
CA ILE A 74 -6.69 -0.59 10.84
C ILE A 74 -6.53 -1.08 12.29
N ALA A 75 -7.10 -2.23 12.64
CA ALA A 75 -6.99 -2.79 13.98
C ALA A 75 -5.56 -3.20 14.34
N ARG A 76 -4.76 -3.64 13.36
CA ARG A 76 -3.32 -3.88 13.54
C ARG A 76 -2.58 -2.57 13.85
N ALA A 77 -2.86 -1.50 13.12
CA ALA A 77 -2.26 -0.19 13.35
C ALA A 77 -2.61 0.40 14.74
N LYS A 78 -3.87 0.23 15.19
CA LYS A 78 -4.35 0.73 16.49
C LYS A 78 -3.99 -0.17 17.68
N GLY A 79 -3.71 -1.44 17.43
CA GLY A 79 -3.39 -2.46 18.43
C GLY A 79 -4.56 -3.41 18.73
N MET A 80 -4.44 -4.64 18.23
CA MET A 80 -5.48 -5.70 18.31
C MET A 80 -6.04 -5.96 19.71
N ALA A 81 -5.18 -5.97 20.73
CA ALA A 81 -5.62 -6.25 22.10
C ALA A 81 -6.57 -5.16 22.65
N LYS A 82 -6.34 -3.90 22.28
CA LYS A 82 -7.21 -2.79 22.67
C LYS A 82 -8.54 -2.89 21.93
N VAL A 83 -8.48 -3.09 20.61
CA VAL A 83 -9.67 -3.19 19.76
C VAL A 83 -10.58 -4.34 20.19
N ALA A 84 -10.02 -5.51 20.50
CA ALA A 84 -10.80 -6.65 20.96
C ALA A 84 -11.59 -6.33 22.24
N ARG A 85 -10.93 -5.70 23.24
CA ARG A 85 -11.58 -5.30 24.49
C ARG A 85 -12.68 -4.29 24.25
N ASP A 86 -12.39 -3.23 23.49
CA ASP A 86 -13.33 -2.14 23.23
C ASP A 86 -14.54 -2.61 22.40
N ALA A 87 -14.34 -3.59 21.50
CA ALA A 87 -15.41 -4.21 20.72
C ALA A 87 -16.21 -5.28 21.48
N GLY A 88 -15.79 -5.64 22.70
CA GLY A 88 -16.40 -6.74 23.47
C GLY A 88 -16.20 -8.12 22.84
N LEU A 89 -15.09 -8.33 22.13
CA LEU A 89 -14.76 -9.57 21.44
C LEU A 89 -13.54 -10.24 22.08
N SER A 90 -13.49 -11.58 22.01
CA SER A 90 -12.24 -12.27 22.30
C SER A 90 -11.19 -11.94 21.22
N ARG A 91 -9.90 -12.00 21.56
CA ARG A 91 -8.82 -11.79 20.58
C ARG A 91 -8.93 -12.79 19.43
N GLU A 92 -9.18 -14.06 19.74
CA GLU A 92 -9.34 -15.11 18.72
C GLU A 92 -10.52 -14.82 17.79
N SER A 93 -11.67 -14.43 18.35
CA SER A 93 -12.84 -14.05 17.56
C SER A 93 -12.56 -12.85 16.67
N LEU A 94 -11.85 -11.84 17.18
CA LEU A 94 -11.45 -10.67 16.39
C LEU A 94 -10.52 -11.06 15.23
N TYR A 95 -9.49 -11.87 15.49
CA TYR A 95 -8.58 -12.37 14.44
C TYR A 95 -9.33 -13.15 13.36
N LYS A 96 -10.23 -14.06 13.75
CA LYS A 96 -11.03 -14.84 12.79
C LYS A 96 -12.03 -13.98 12.01
N ALA A 97 -12.59 -12.95 12.65
CA ALA A 97 -13.56 -12.08 12.00
C ALA A 97 -12.91 -11.15 10.97
N LEU A 98 -11.67 -10.70 11.24
CA LEU A 98 -10.93 -9.73 10.42
C LEU A 98 -9.84 -10.37 9.55
N SER A 99 -9.82 -11.70 9.40
CA SER A 99 -8.80 -12.40 8.62
C SER A 99 -8.98 -12.23 7.09
N GLY A 100 -10.19 -11.87 6.65
CA GLY A 100 -10.55 -11.86 5.23
C GLY A 100 -10.82 -13.24 4.62
N GLU A 101 -10.75 -14.31 5.42
CA GLU A 101 -11.06 -15.69 4.96
C GLU A 101 -12.57 -15.98 5.01
N ARG A 102 -13.31 -15.23 5.82
CA ARG A 102 -14.75 -15.39 6.02
C ARG A 102 -15.42 -14.03 6.10
N SER A 103 -16.71 -13.99 5.74
CA SER A 103 -17.55 -12.83 5.99
C SER A 103 -17.99 -12.81 7.47
N PRO A 104 -17.64 -11.78 8.25
CA PRO A 104 -18.17 -11.60 9.60
C PRO A 104 -19.63 -11.11 9.55
N GLY A 105 -20.35 -11.31 10.65
CA GLY A 105 -21.69 -10.73 10.81
C GLY A 105 -21.63 -9.19 10.80
N PHE A 106 -22.67 -8.54 10.28
CA PHE A 106 -22.72 -7.08 10.22
C PHE A 106 -22.69 -6.43 11.61
N ASP A 107 -23.24 -7.08 12.64
CA ASP A 107 -23.15 -6.64 14.03
C ASP A 107 -21.69 -6.59 14.52
N THR A 108 -20.86 -7.55 14.07
CA THR A 108 -19.44 -7.61 14.40
C THR A 108 -18.67 -6.48 13.72
N ILE A 109 -18.97 -6.22 12.44
CA ILE A 109 -18.41 -5.07 11.71
C ILE A 109 -18.69 -3.77 12.46
N LEU A 110 -19.95 -3.50 12.83
CA LEU A 110 -20.33 -2.28 13.54
C LEU A 110 -19.64 -2.13 14.90
N LYS A 111 -19.52 -3.22 15.68
CA LYS A 111 -18.78 -3.22 16.95
C LYS A 111 -17.30 -2.86 16.75
N VAL A 112 -16.66 -3.47 15.75
CA VAL A 112 -15.25 -3.19 15.43
C VAL A 112 -15.06 -1.75 14.97
N MET A 113 -15.91 -1.25 14.07
CA MET A 113 -15.89 0.16 13.64
C MET A 113 -15.98 1.11 14.84
N GLY A 114 -16.91 0.85 15.78
CA GLY A 114 -17.04 1.63 17.01
C GLY A 114 -15.77 1.60 17.87
N ALA A 115 -15.15 0.43 18.07
CA ALA A 115 -13.88 0.31 18.79
C ALA A 115 -12.71 1.02 18.07
N LEU A 116 -12.76 1.08 16.75
CA LEU A 116 -11.81 1.84 15.92
C LEU A 116 -12.08 3.34 15.93
N GLY A 117 -13.25 3.79 16.40
CA GLY A 117 -13.64 5.20 16.40
C GLY A 117 -14.14 5.67 15.02
N ILE A 118 -14.57 4.74 14.18
CA ILE A 118 -15.10 4.99 12.84
C ILE A 118 -16.61 4.87 12.87
N LYS A 119 -17.31 5.78 12.18
CA LYS A 119 -18.77 5.79 12.07
C LYS A 119 -19.17 5.58 10.61
N LEU A 120 -20.08 4.64 10.37
CA LEU A 120 -20.70 4.47 9.05
C LEU A 120 -21.68 5.61 8.78
N HIS A 121 -21.64 6.18 7.57
CA HIS A 121 -22.55 7.21 7.10
C HIS A 121 -23.35 6.69 5.90
N ALA A 122 -24.66 6.97 5.88
CA ALA A 122 -25.52 6.64 4.75
C ALA A 122 -25.63 7.85 3.82
N GLN A 123 -25.39 7.65 2.53
CA GLN A 123 -25.54 8.67 1.49
C GLN A 123 -26.51 8.14 0.43
N ALA A 124 -27.35 9.02 -0.11
CA ALA A 124 -28.19 8.68 -1.24
C ALA A 124 -27.30 8.45 -2.47
N TYR A 125 -27.44 7.28 -3.12
CA TYR A 125 -26.83 7.00 -4.42
C TYR A 125 -27.93 7.08 -5.48
N GLY A 126 -27.76 7.97 -6.46
CA GLY A 126 -28.73 8.27 -7.52
C GLY A 126 -28.09 8.14 -8.89
#